data_AF-A0A5C7G7B9-F1
#
_entry.id   AF-A0A5C7G7B9-F1
#
_cell.length_a   1.000
_cell.length_b   1.000
_cell.length_c   1.000
_cell.angle_alpha   90.00
_cell.angle_beta   90.00
_cell.angle_gamma   90.00
#
_symmetry.space_group_name_H-M   'P 1'
#
loop_
_entity.id
_entity.type
_entity.pdbx_description
1 polymer ?
#
loop_
_entity_poly.entity_id
_entity_poly.type
_entity_poly.pdbx_seq_one_letter_code
_entity_poly.pdbx_strand_id
1 'polypeptide(L)'
;MHFAERMMGAARLHGERRDPMAGYALLKKRMDASRPASGPAAWLRAWRERLHGWGLAPGPAALVALLAVQFTVVGALFVPGPELVTTRGVATSAATLQRAQVKLTLKPGAAFGEVVALLVRHGCKIVWGPTPAGELWLALDEPRDAARIRASLAQSALVEDALELTQP
;
A
#
# COMPACT_ATOMS: atom_id res chain seq x y z
N MET A 1 2.44 -75.66 33.84
CA MET A 1 3.05 -74.34 34.12
C MET A 1 3.88 -73.75 32.96
N HIS A 2 4.05 -74.42 31.81
CA HIS A 2 4.90 -73.93 30.71
C HIS A 2 4.29 -72.91 29.73
N PHE A 3 2.98 -72.61 29.82
CA PHE A 3 2.33 -71.65 28.90
C PHE A 3 2.59 -70.19 29.32
N ALA A 4 2.58 -69.91 30.62
CA ALA A 4 2.81 -68.57 31.16
C ALA A 4 4.26 -68.09 30.91
N GLU A 5 5.25 -68.98 31.04
CA GLU A 5 6.65 -68.65 30.73
C GLU A 5 6.89 -68.36 29.25
N ARG A 6 6.23 -69.10 28.34
CA ARG A 6 6.32 -68.85 26.89
C ARG A 6 5.67 -67.51 26.49
N MET A 7 4.55 -67.16 27.12
CA MET A 7 3.90 -65.85 26.90
C MET A 7 4.76 -64.69 27.42
N MET A 8 5.40 -64.84 28.58
CA MET A 8 6.29 -63.79 29.12
C MET A 8 7.58 -63.62 28.32
N GLY A 9 8.14 -64.71 27.76
CA GLY A 9 9.28 -64.65 26.84
C GLY A 9 8.95 -63.96 25.51
N ALA A 10 7.77 -64.25 24.93
CA ALA A 10 7.32 -63.63 23.68
C ALA A 10 6.99 -62.13 23.83
N ALA A 11 6.44 -61.72 24.99
CA ALA A 11 6.14 -60.32 25.28
C ALA A 11 7.42 -59.48 25.47
N ARG A 12 8.48 -60.04 26.07
CA ARG A 12 9.77 -59.34 26.23
C ARG A 12 10.48 -59.11 24.89
N LEU A 13 10.41 -60.06 23.95
CA LEU A 13 11.06 -59.94 22.64
C LEU A 13 10.41 -58.88 21.72
N HIS A 14 9.16 -58.49 21.96
CA HIS A 14 8.46 -57.46 21.17
C HIS A 14 8.61 -56.03 21.70
N GLY A 15 9.11 -55.84 22.93
CA GLY A 15 9.35 -54.51 23.50
C GLY A 15 10.68 -53.86 23.10
N GLU A 16 11.68 -54.65 22.69
CA GLU A 16 13.08 -54.20 22.70
C GLU A 16 13.64 -53.71 21.35
N ARG A 17 12.84 -53.68 20.27
CA ARG A 17 13.39 -53.39 18.92
C ARG A 17 12.52 -52.56 17.98
N ARG A 18 11.63 -51.72 18.51
CA ARG A 18 11.05 -50.65 17.70
C ARG A 18 11.70 -49.34 18.09
N ASP A 19 12.81 -49.04 17.42
CA ASP A 19 13.36 -47.69 17.39
C ASP A 19 12.24 -46.76 16.91
N PRO A 20 11.64 -45.94 17.79
CA PRO A 20 10.48 -45.13 17.45
C PRO A 20 10.80 -44.15 16.32
N MET A 21 12.08 -43.84 16.11
CA MET A 21 12.57 -42.97 15.04
C MET A 21 12.59 -43.62 13.65
N ALA A 22 12.53 -44.96 13.55
CA ALA A 22 12.52 -45.64 12.25
C ALA A 22 11.23 -45.35 11.45
N GLY A 23 10.10 -45.25 12.15
CA GLY A 23 8.82 -44.84 11.55
C GLY A 23 8.85 -43.39 11.06
N TYR A 24 9.47 -42.50 11.84
CA TYR A 24 9.67 -41.09 11.44
C TYR A 24 10.61 -40.96 10.24
N ALA A 25 11.67 -41.76 10.17
CA ALA A 25 12.60 -41.75 9.03
C ALA A 25 11.89 -42.16 7.74
N LEU A 26 11.03 -43.18 7.79
CA LEU A 26 10.26 -43.63 6.63
C LEU A 26 9.21 -42.59 6.20
N LEU A 27 8.55 -41.95 7.17
CA LEU A 27 7.57 -40.89 6.93
C LEU A 27 8.23 -39.63 6.33
N LYS A 28 9.39 -39.23 6.86
CA LYS A 28 10.19 -38.12 6.34
C LYS A 28 10.65 -38.38 4.91
N LYS A 29 11.14 -39.59 4.62
CA LYS A 29 11.59 -39.98 3.26
C LYS A 29 10.44 -39.94 2.24
N ARG A 30 9.22 -40.31 2.66
CA ARG A 30 8.02 -40.19 1.81
C ARG A 30 7.60 -38.73 1.61
N MET A 31 7.61 -37.92 2.66
CA MET A 31 7.29 -36.48 2.54
C MET A 31 8.29 -35.73 1.65
N ASP A 32 9.58 -36.06 1.74
CA ASP A 32 10.60 -35.46 0.88
C ASP A 32 10.51 -35.93 -0.57
N ALA A 33 10.08 -37.18 -0.81
CA ALA A 33 9.82 -37.71 -2.16
C ALA A 33 8.54 -37.14 -2.82
N SER A 34 7.55 -36.73 -2.02
CA SER A 34 6.29 -36.14 -2.50
C SER A 34 6.33 -34.62 -2.66
N ARG A 35 7.45 -33.96 -2.35
CA ARG A 35 7.61 -32.52 -2.57
C ARG A 35 7.87 -32.25 -4.05
N PRO A 36 6.99 -31.51 -4.76
CA PRO A 36 7.25 -31.15 -6.15
C PRO A 36 8.54 -30.34 -6.24
N ALA A 37 9.46 -30.78 -7.10
CA ALA A 37 10.72 -30.11 -7.38
C ALA A 37 10.55 -28.75 -8.08
N SER A 38 9.33 -28.43 -8.51
CA SER A 38 8.96 -27.27 -9.33
C SER A 38 7.94 -26.36 -8.64
N GLY A 39 8.23 -25.96 -7.41
CA GLY A 39 7.50 -24.90 -6.71
C GLY A 39 8.38 -23.67 -6.47
N PRO A 40 7.81 -22.51 -6.06
CA PRO A 40 8.57 -21.30 -5.71
C PRO A 40 9.68 -21.53 -4.66
N ALA A 41 9.59 -22.62 -3.90
CA ALA A 41 10.60 -23.09 -2.96
C ALA A 41 11.89 -23.68 -3.59
N ALA A 42 11.90 -24.02 -4.89
CA ALA A 42 13.09 -24.54 -5.58
C ALA A 42 14.09 -23.41 -5.89
N TRP A 43 13.58 -22.26 -6.36
CA TRP A 43 14.39 -21.05 -6.53
C TRP A 43 14.97 -20.57 -5.20
N LEU A 44 14.16 -20.56 -4.13
CA LEU A 44 14.62 -20.23 -2.77
C LEU A 44 15.72 -21.17 -2.27
N ARG A 45 15.64 -22.47 -2.57
CA ARG A 45 16.70 -23.44 -2.21
C ARG A 45 17.99 -23.19 -3.00
N ALA A 46 17.90 -22.97 -4.31
CA ALA A 46 19.05 -22.64 -5.14
C ALA A 46 19.72 -21.32 -4.73
N TRP A 47 18.92 -20.32 -4.32
CA TRP A 47 19.43 -19.06 -3.77
C TRP A 47 20.14 -19.26 -2.44
N ARG A 48 19.54 -20.04 -1.55
CA ARG A 48 20.10 -20.33 -0.23
C ARG A 48 21.41 -21.14 -0.32
N GLU A 49 21.50 -22.09 -1.24
CA GLU A 49 22.73 -22.83 -1.53
C GLU A 49 23.82 -21.93 -2.13
N ARG A 50 23.47 -21.01 -3.03
CA ARG A 50 24.39 -19.98 -3.54
C ARG A 50 24.92 -19.06 -2.44
N LEU A 51 24.07 -18.66 -1.50
CA LEU A 51 24.46 -17.82 -0.36
C LEU A 51 25.37 -18.56 0.63
N HIS A 52 25.13 -19.85 0.87
CA HIS A 52 26.02 -20.67 1.71
C HIS A 52 27.37 -20.96 1.04
N GLY A 53 27.43 -21.05 -0.29
CA GLY A 53 28.68 -21.23 -1.03
C GLY A 53 29.64 -20.03 -0.94
N TRP A 54 29.15 -18.84 -0.54
CA TRP A 54 29.95 -17.63 -0.42
C TRP A 54 30.51 -17.40 1.00
N GLY A 55 30.34 -18.36 1.92
CA GLY A 55 30.87 -18.25 3.29
C GLY A 55 30.22 -17.14 4.13
N LEU A 56 29.13 -16.55 3.65
CA LEU A 56 28.37 -15.55 4.38
C LEU A 56 27.60 -16.24 5.51
N ALA A 57 28.09 -16.06 6.74
CA ALA A 57 27.33 -16.41 7.93
C ALA A 57 25.92 -15.77 7.86
N PRO A 58 24.87 -16.40 8.43
CA PRO A 58 23.50 -15.89 8.34
C PRO A 58 23.30 -14.49 8.95
N GLY A 59 24.23 -14.03 9.81
CA GLY A 59 24.25 -12.70 10.40
C GLY A 59 24.46 -11.56 9.38
N PRO A 60 25.62 -11.48 8.70
CA PRO A 60 25.89 -10.41 7.73
C PRO A 60 24.95 -10.43 6.52
N ALA A 61 24.49 -11.59 6.07
CA ALA A 61 23.52 -11.68 4.96
C ALA A 61 22.17 -11.06 5.33
N ALA A 62 21.69 -11.27 6.57
CA ALA A 62 20.47 -10.63 7.06
C ALA A 62 20.65 -9.11 7.21
N LEU A 63 21.81 -8.65 7.68
CA LEU A 63 22.13 -7.22 7.77
C LEU A 63 22.14 -6.56 6.39
N VAL A 64 22.79 -7.17 5.40
CA VAL A 64 22.82 -6.67 4.03
C VAL A 64 21.43 -6.68 3.39
N ALA A 65 20.62 -7.71 3.63
CA ALA A 65 19.24 -7.74 3.15
C ALA A 65 18.39 -6.62 3.79
N LEU A 66 18.55 -6.38 5.09
CA LEU A 66 17.81 -5.36 5.82
C LEU A 66 18.24 -3.95 5.40
N LEU A 67 19.55 -3.74 5.21
CA LEU A 67 20.10 -2.51 4.63
C LEU A 67 19.62 -2.32 3.19
N ALA A 68 19.61 -3.37 2.35
CA ALA A 68 19.14 -3.26 0.98
C ALA A 68 17.65 -2.88 0.92
N VAL A 69 16.80 -3.45 1.78
CA VAL A 69 15.39 -3.05 1.88
C VAL A 69 15.27 -1.59 2.34
N GLN A 70 16.00 -1.19 3.38
CA GLN A 70 16.00 0.20 3.87
C GLN A 70 16.47 1.18 2.79
N PHE A 71 17.57 0.88 2.09
CA PHE A 71 18.10 1.70 1.01
C PHE A 71 17.20 1.70 -0.24
N THR A 72 16.44 0.62 -0.49
CA THR A 72 15.48 0.59 -1.60
C THR A 72 14.23 1.41 -1.27
N VAL A 73 13.73 1.35 -0.03
CA VAL A 73 12.57 2.15 0.41
C VAL A 73 12.94 3.62 0.48
N VAL A 74 14.08 3.96 1.10
CA VAL A 74 14.57 5.34 1.19
C VAL A 74 15.01 5.84 -0.19
N GLY A 75 15.68 5.01 -0.99
CA GLY A 75 16.05 5.33 -2.37
C GLY A 75 14.83 5.57 -3.25
N ALA A 76 13.78 4.76 -3.14
CA ALA A 76 12.52 5.00 -3.86
C ALA A 76 11.82 6.29 -3.43
N LEU A 77 11.99 6.72 -2.16
CA LEU A 77 11.49 8.01 -1.66
C LEU A 77 12.36 9.20 -2.10
N PHE A 78 13.64 8.98 -2.43
CA PHE A 78 14.62 10.02 -2.77
C PHE A 78 15.02 10.08 -4.25
N VAL A 79 14.52 9.19 -5.10
CA VAL A 79 14.64 9.37 -6.56
C VAL A 79 13.75 10.55 -6.93
N PRO A 80 14.30 11.67 -7.42
CA PRO A 80 13.49 12.72 -8.03
C PRO A 80 12.99 12.15 -9.36
N GLY A 81 11.87 11.42 -9.30
CA GLY A 81 11.08 11.16 -10.48
C GLY A 81 10.62 12.51 -11.05
N PRO A 82 10.30 12.60 -12.36
CA PRO A 82 9.56 13.77 -12.84
C PRO A 82 8.36 13.92 -11.91
N GLU A 83 8.14 15.12 -11.36
CA GLU A 83 7.07 15.42 -10.40
C GLU A 83 5.72 14.95 -10.93
N LEU A 84 5.43 13.67 -10.73
CA LEU A 84 4.10 13.13 -10.83
C LEU A 84 3.49 13.51 -9.49
N VAL A 85 3.02 14.76 -9.44
CA VAL A 85 1.92 15.15 -8.59
C VAL A 85 0.86 14.08 -8.83
N THR A 86 0.85 13.06 -7.98
CA THR A 86 -0.18 12.02 -7.98
C THR A 86 -1.39 12.69 -7.34
N THR A 87 -2.02 13.56 -8.13
CA THR A 87 -3.40 13.95 -7.90
C THR A 87 -4.17 12.64 -7.85
N ARG A 88 -4.52 12.22 -6.64
CA ARG A 88 -5.51 11.17 -6.42
C ARG A 88 -6.81 11.73 -6.96
N GLY A 89 -7.00 11.57 -8.28
CA GLY A 89 -8.22 11.92 -8.97
C GLY A 89 -9.32 11.03 -8.41
N VAL A 90 -9.99 11.51 -7.36
CA VAL A 90 -11.29 10.96 -6.98
C VAL A 90 -12.17 11.25 -8.18
N ALA A 91 -12.60 10.20 -8.88
CA ALA A 91 -13.62 10.31 -9.91
C ALA A 91 -14.87 10.88 -9.24
N THR A 92 -15.02 12.20 -9.32
CA THR A 92 -16.17 12.89 -8.73
C THR A 92 -17.40 12.54 -9.54
N SER A 93 -18.41 12.00 -8.87
CA SER A 93 -19.71 11.76 -9.49
C SER A 93 -20.29 13.08 -9.98
N ALA A 94 -21.02 13.07 -11.09
CA ALA A 94 -21.72 14.24 -11.62
C ALA A 94 -22.63 14.90 -10.55
N ALA A 95 -23.18 14.10 -9.63
CA ALA A 95 -23.97 14.57 -8.48
C ALA A 95 -23.19 15.48 -7.51
N THR A 96 -21.87 15.30 -7.42
CA THR A 96 -21.00 16.15 -6.59
C THR A 96 -20.78 17.50 -7.28
N LEU A 97 -20.53 17.50 -8.59
CA LEU A 97 -20.40 18.73 -9.39
C LEU A 97 -21.71 19.53 -9.49
N GLN A 98 -22.86 18.85 -9.47
CA GLN A 98 -24.17 19.51 -9.40
C GLN A 98 -24.38 20.35 -8.15
N ARG A 99 -23.57 20.16 -7.09
CA ARG A 99 -23.63 21.00 -5.87
C ARG A 99 -22.71 22.20 -5.92
N ALA A 100 -21.92 22.38 -6.97
CA ALA A 100 -21.10 23.57 -7.12
C ALA A 100 -21.94 24.73 -7.67
N GLN A 101 -21.75 25.92 -7.10
CA GLN A 101 -22.35 27.17 -7.60
C GLN A 101 -21.31 28.06 -8.29
N VAL A 102 -20.02 27.91 -7.96
CA VAL A 102 -18.95 28.75 -8.53
C VAL A 102 -17.79 27.85 -8.97
N LYS A 103 -17.33 28.06 -10.20
CA LYS A 103 -16.03 27.56 -10.68
C LYS A 103 -15.01 28.70 -10.56
N LEU A 104 -13.86 28.41 -9.98
CA LEU A 104 -12.80 29.37 -9.71
C LEU A 104 -11.50 28.87 -10.33
N THR A 105 -10.83 29.74 -11.07
CA THR A 105 -9.52 29.47 -11.67
C THR A 105 -8.47 30.28 -10.92
N LEU A 106 -7.44 29.61 -10.42
CA LEU A 106 -6.36 30.24 -9.66
C LEU A 106 -5.24 30.75 -10.57
N LYS A 107 -4.64 31.87 -10.19
CA LYS A 107 -3.44 32.35 -10.88
C LYS A 107 -2.26 31.41 -10.69
N PRO A 108 -1.39 31.26 -11.70
CA PRO A 108 -0.15 30.51 -11.56
C PRO A 108 0.72 31.12 -10.47
N GLY A 109 1.15 30.29 -9.51
CA GLY A 109 1.96 30.71 -8.36
C GLY A 109 1.17 31.19 -7.14
N ALA A 110 -0.17 31.19 -7.17
CA ALA A 110 -0.97 31.46 -5.99
C ALA A 110 -0.74 30.39 -4.91
N ALA A 111 -0.39 30.81 -3.69
CA ALA A 111 -0.23 29.90 -2.58
C ALA A 111 -1.59 29.33 -2.17
N PHE A 112 -1.75 28.00 -2.26
CA PHE A 112 -3.04 27.35 -1.99
C PHE A 112 -3.58 27.64 -0.58
N GLY A 113 -2.70 27.84 0.41
CA GLY A 113 -3.11 28.23 1.77
C GLY A 113 -3.83 29.58 1.83
N GLU A 114 -3.40 30.56 1.04
CA GLU A 114 -4.04 31.88 0.97
C GLU A 114 -5.39 31.81 0.25
N VAL A 115 -5.48 30.96 -0.77
CA VAL A 115 -6.73 30.66 -1.48
C VAL A 115 -7.74 30.04 -0.51
N VAL A 116 -7.33 29.03 0.26
CA VAL A 116 -8.22 28.40 1.26
C VAL A 116 -8.67 29.42 2.31
N ALA A 117 -7.78 30.28 2.79
CA ALA A 117 -8.12 31.33 3.74
C ALA A 117 -9.15 32.32 3.16
N LEU A 118 -9.02 32.69 1.88
CA LEU A 118 -10.00 33.51 1.18
C LEU A 118 -11.36 32.81 1.07
N LEU A 119 -11.37 31.53 0.70
CA LEU A 119 -12.60 30.75 0.55
C LEU A 119 -13.35 30.60 1.88
N VAL A 120 -12.63 30.36 2.99
CA VAL A 120 -13.23 30.26 4.33
C VAL A 120 -13.88 31.59 4.75
N ARG A 121 -13.25 32.73 4.46
CA ARG A 121 -13.83 34.06 4.76
C ARG A 121 -15.16 34.31 4.07
N HIS A 122 -15.38 33.67 2.93
CA HIS A 122 -16.61 33.80 2.13
C HIS A 122 -17.60 32.65 2.33
N GLY A 123 -17.36 31.73 3.28
CA GLY A 123 -18.24 30.58 3.50
C GLY A 123 -18.28 29.61 2.31
N CYS A 124 -17.20 29.54 1.54
CA CYS A 124 -17.07 28.64 0.40
C CYS A 124 -16.49 27.29 0.83
N LYS A 125 -17.08 26.20 0.35
CA LYS A 125 -16.62 24.83 0.54
C LYS A 125 -16.10 24.29 -0.80
N ILE A 126 -14.90 23.74 -0.79
CA ILE A 126 -14.32 23.12 -2.00
C ILE A 126 -15.00 21.77 -2.21
N VAL A 127 -15.69 21.64 -3.35
CA VAL A 127 -16.40 20.43 -3.79
C VAL A 127 -15.49 19.59 -4.67
N TRP A 128 -14.67 20.24 -5.51
CA TRP A 128 -13.70 19.58 -6.37
C TRP A 128 -12.51 20.47 -6.72
N GLY A 129 -11.37 19.86 -7.08
CA GLY A 129 -10.09 20.50 -7.34
C GLY A 129 -9.09 20.39 -6.17
N PRO A 130 -7.91 21.04 -6.23
CA PRO A 130 -7.38 21.80 -7.38
C PRO A 130 -6.96 20.88 -8.53
N THR A 131 -7.34 21.24 -9.75
CA THR A 131 -6.87 20.52 -10.96
C THR A 131 -5.46 20.98 -11.35
N PRO A 132 -4.75 20.26 -12.24
CA PRO A 132 -3.47 20.74 -12.79
C PRO A 132 -3.57 22.10 -13.49
N ALA A 133 -4.77 22.50 -13.94
CA ALA A 133 -5.05 23.81 -14.52
C ALA A 133 -5.41 24.88 -13.46
N GLY A 134 -5.34 24.56 -12.16
CA GLY A 134 -5.66 25.50 -11.08
C GLY A 134 -7.15 25.72 -10.87
N GLU A 135 -8.01 24.81 -11.33
CA GLU A 135 -9.47 24.97 -11.24
C GLU A 135 -10.02 24.36 -9.95
N LEU A 136 -10.99 25.05 -9.36
CA LEU A 136 -11.71 24.70 -8.15
C LEU A 136 -13.22 24.86 -8.37
N TRP A 137 -14.00 23.94 -7.80
CA TRP A 137 -15.45 24.00 -7.77
C TRP A 137 -15.90 24.21 -6.34
N LEU A 138 -16.73 25.21 -6.13
CA LEU A 138 -17.11 25.70 -4.82
C LEU A 138 -18.61 25.54 -4.62
N ALA A 139 -18.98 24.98 -3.48
CA ALA A 139 -20.32 25.11 -2.91
C ALA A 139 -20.33 26.28 -1.94
N LEU A 140 -21.42 27.05 -1.95
CA LEU A 140 -21.64 28.18 -1.06
C LEU A 140 -22.59 27.74 0.06
N ASP A 141 -22.35 28.22 1.27
CA ASP A 141 -23.30 28.01 2.37
C ASP A 141 -24.65 28.69 2.08
N GLU A 142 -24.62 29.86 1.41
CA GLU A 142 -25.80 30.59 0.95
C GLU A 142 -25.78 30.78 -0.58
N PRO A 143 -26.48 29.92 -1.36
CA PRO A 143 -26.47 30.00 -2.83
C PRO A 143 -26.98 31.32 -3.40
N ARG A 144 -27.87 32.02 -2.67
CA ARG A 144 -28.41 33.33 -3.04
C ARG A 144 -27.35 34.42 -3.18
N ASP A 145 -26.21 34.25 -2.51
CA ASP A 145 -25.11 35.22 -2.51
C ASP A 145 -24.05 34.91 -3.58
N ALA A 146 -24.28 33.92 -4.45
CA ALA A 146 -23.31 33.47 -5.45
C ALA A 146 -22.75 34.60 -6.31
N ALA A 147 -23.61 35.45 -6.86
CA ALA A 147 -23.18 36.58 -7.70
C ALA A 147 -22.29 37.58 -6.93
N ARG A 148 -22.61 37.86 -5.66
CA ARG A 148 -21.85 38.78 -4.80
C ARG A 148 -20.50 38.19 -4.41
N ILE A 149 -20.50 36.92 -3.99
CA ILE A 149 -19.27 36.21 -3.60
C ILE A 149 -18.35 36.04 -4.81
N ARG A 150 -18.89 35.70 -5.98
CA ARG A 150 -18.15 35.65 -7.24
C ARG A 150 -17.49 36.99 -7.57
N ALA A 151 -18.23 38.10 -7.48
CA ALA A 151 -17.69 39.43 -7.73
C ALA A 151 -16.55 39.78 -6.74
N SER A 152 -16.68 39.39 -5.47
CA SER A 152 -15.64 39.57 -4.46
C SER A 152 -14.41 38.70 -4.72
N LEU A 153 -14.60 37.44 -5.12
CA LEU A 153 -13.51 36.51 -5.43
C LEU A 153 -12.75 36.95 -6.69
N ALA A 154 -13.45 37.44 -7.72
CA ALA A 154 -12.85 37.95 -8.95
C ALA A 154 -11.96 39.19 -8.72
N GLN A 155 -12.17 39.94 -7.63
CA GLN A 155 -11.32 41.08 -7.26
C GLN A 155 -10.04 40.65 -6.52
N SER A 156 -9.94 39.39 -6.10
CA SER A 156 -8.77 38.90 -5.39
C SER A 156 -7.56 38.78 -6.30
N ALA A 157 -6.38 39.17 -5.80
CA ALA A 157 -5.13 39.04 -6.54
C ALA A 157 -4.78 37.57 -6.87
N LEU A 158 -5.36 36.60 -6.16
CA LEU A 158 -5.07 35.16 -6.27
C LEU A 158 -5.92 34.44 -7.33
N VAL A 159 -6.99 35.09 -7.79
CA VAL A 159 -7.99 34.49 -8.67
C VAL A 159 -7.80 35.05 -10.08
N GLU A 160 -7.78 34.16 -11.07
CA GLU A 160 -7.72 34.52 -12.48
C GLU A 160 -9.12 34.70 -13.06
N ASP A 161 -10.02 33.76 -12.77
CA ASP A 161 -11.40 33.82 -13.24
C ASP A 161 -12.37 33.19 -12.20
N ALA A 162 -13.61 33.68 -12.19
CA ALA A 162 -14.68 33.20 -11.34
C ALA A 162 -16.01 33.15 -12.13
N LEU A 163 -16.43 31.93 -12.43
CA LEU A 163 -17.62 31.61 -13.22
C LEU A 163 -18.75 31.12 -12.32
N GLU A 164 -19.95 31.65 -12.53
CA GLU A 164 -21.15 31.14 -11.89
C GLU A 164 -21.66 29.92 -12.66
N LEU A 165 -21.96 28.84 -11.94
CA LEU A 165 -22.53 27.63 -12.50
C LEU A 165 -24.04 27.69 -12.29
N THR A 166 -24.77 28.07 -13.34
CA THR A 166 -26.23 28.02 -13.32
C THR A 166 -26.67 26.56 -13.23
N GLN A 167 -27.29 26.18 -12.13
CA GLN A 167 -27.92 24.87 -12.02
C GLN A 167 -29.17 24.86 -12.94
N PRO A 168 -29.41 23.77 -13.70
CA PRO A 168 -30.58 23.64 -14.56
C PRO A 168 -31.89 23.58 -13.78
#